data_AF-X1E914-F1
#
_entry.id   AF-X1E914-F1
#
_cell.length_a   1.000
_cell.length_b   1.000
_cell.length_c   1.000
_cell.angle_alpha   90.00
_cell.angle_beta   90.00
_cell.angle_gamma   90.00
#
_symmetry.space_group_name_H-M   'P 1'
#
loop_
_entity.id
_entity.type
_entity.pdbx_description
1 polymer ?
#
loop_
_entity_poly.entity_id
_entity_poly.type
_entity_poly.pdbx_seq_one_letter_code
_entity_poly.pdbx_strand_id
1 'polypeptide(L)'
;LAEASVAIDGSKFKAVNRRDRNFTRTKMKRRLEQIDESIDRYLHQLDSADRQEPSLAHTTKTPRLKEKIAKLRQEMQRLETLKARMLKTPDQQISLTDPDARSMATSGRGSGVVGYNVQAAVDTKHHLMVAHDVTNVGTDRSQLSAIAKETKATLETDRLDVVADRGTFNSAEILACEEAGITVTLPKPQTSGNKIKGRFVKQDFVYVAGEDVYICPAGERLVYRYTNEQDGLALRRYWTNVCQRCAIKDQCTTGKERRITRWE
;
A
#
# COMPACT_ATOMS: atom_id res chain seq x y z
N LEU A 1 -33.29 20.31 2.88
CA LEU A 1 -32.28 20.01 1.85
C LEU A 1 -31.83 18.59 2.10
N ALA A 2 -31.88 17.71 1.10
CA ALA A 2 -31.38 16.34 1.27
C ALA A 2 -29.88 16.43 1.59
N GLU A 3 -29.42 15.74 2.63
CA GLU A 3 -28.00 15.64 2.95
C GLU A 3 -27.30 14.93 1.77
N ALA A 4 -26.38 15.63 1.11
CA ALA A 4 -25.59 15.05 0.03
C ALA A 4 -24.65 14.01 0.64
N SER A 5 -24.87 12.73 0.32
CA SER A 5 -24.12 11.62 0.91
C SER A 5 -23.58 10.68 -0.17
N VAL A 6 -22.27 10.45 -0.15
CA VAL A 6 -21.56 9.65 -1.15
C VAL A 6 -20.69 8.56 -0.51
N ALA A 7 -20.49 7.48 -1.24
CA ALA A 7 -19.50 6.46 -0.95
C ALA A 7 -18.27 6.67 -1.85
N ILE A 8 -17.07 6.72 -1.26
CA ILE A 8 -15.80 6.83 -1.99
C ILE A 8 -15.00 5.54 -1.84
N ASP A 9 -14.59 4.98 -2.97
CA ASP A 9 -13.73 3.80 -3.03
C ASP A 9 -12.77 3.83 -4.23
N GLY A 10 -11.67 3.09 -4.10
CA GLY A 10 -10.63 2.94 -5.11
C GLY A 10 -10.65 1.58 -5.78
N SER A 11 -10.69 1.55 -7.11
CA SER A 11 -10.70 0.33 -7.91
C SER A 11 -9.50 0.26 -8.86
N LYS A 12 -8.81 -0.89 -8.91
CA LYS A 12 -7.65 -1.07 -9.80
C LYS A 12 -8.10 -1.60 -11.15
N PHE A 13 -7.96 -0.79 -12.20
CA PHE A 13 -8.35 -1.14 -13.57
C PHE A 13 -7.14 -1.54 -14.39
N LYS A 14 -7.24 -2.68 -15.06
CA LYS A 14 -6.16 -3.24 -15.87
C LYS A 14 -5.96 -2.40 -17.13
N ALA A 15 -4.73 -1.97 -17.37
CA ALA A 15 -4.33 -1.29 -18.60
C ALA A 15 -4.10 -2.28 -19.75
N VAL A 16 -3.91 -1.73 -20.95
CA VAL A 16 -3.45 -2.49 -22.14
C VAL A 16 -1.93 -2.76 -22.02
N ASN A 17 -1.51 -3.39 -20.93
CA ASN A 17 -0.12 -3.79 -20.72
C ASN A 17 -0.03 -5.11 -19.95
N ARG A 18 0.62 -6.10 -20.54
CA ARG A 18 0.86 -7.38 -19.87
C ARG A 18 1.88 -7.24 -18.74
N ARG A 19 1.77 -8.09 -17.71
CA ARG A 19 2.63 -8.05 -16.51
C ARG A 19 4.12 -8.24 -16.82
N ASP A 20 4.43 -9.04 -17.84
CA ASP A 20 5.78 -9.34 -18.35
C ASP A 20 6.37 -8.22 -19.24
N ARG A 21 5.53 -7.26 -19.64
CA ARG A 21 5.90 -6.03 -20.35
C ARG A 21 5.98 -4.81 -19.43
N ASN A 22 5.92 -5.03 -18.12
CA ASN A 22 6.18 -4.02 -17.10
C ASN A 22 7.37 -4.45 -16.24
N PHE A 23 8.32 -3.54 -16.05
CA PHE A 23 9.57 -3.79 -15.37
C PHE A 23 9.68 -2.84 -14.19
N THR A 24 9.74 -3.42 -12.99
CA THR A 24 10.13 -2.75 -11.74
C THR A 24 11.51 -3.25 -11.33
N ARG A 25 12.19 -2.57 -10.40
CA ARG A 25 13.46 -3.06 -9.83
C ARG A 25 13.42 -4.54 -9.43
N THR A 26 12.41 -4.97 -8.68
CA THR A 26 12.27 -6.35 -8.21
C THR A 26 12.03 -7.32 -9.38
N LYS A 27 11.16 -6.97 -10.33
CA LYS A 27 10.90 -7.82 -11.51
C LYS A 27 12.15 -7.95 -12.39
N MET A 28 12.89 -6.84 -12.56
CA MET A 28 14.11 -6.81 -13.35
C MET A 28 15.19 -7.68 -12.74
N LYS A 29 15.46 -7.51 -11.43
CA LYS A 29 16.41 -8.33 -10.68
C LYS A 29 16.10 -9.82 -10.82
N ARG A 30 14.84 -10.20 -10.52
CA ARG A 30 14.40 -11.60 -10.61
C ARG A 30 14.54 -12.17 -12.03
N ARG A 31 14.26 -11.39 -13.07
CA ARG A 31 14.34 -11.86 -14.46
C ARG A 31 15.78 -12.07 -14.91
N LEU A 32 16.70 -11.21 -14.48
CA LEU A 32 18.13 -11.38 -14.72
C LEU A 32 18.65 -12.64 -14.03
N GLU A 33 18.36 -12.81 -12.73
CA GLU A 33 18.74 -14.01 -11.96
C GLU A 33 18.23 -15.30 -12.62
N GLN A 34 16.97 -15.32 -13.10
CA GLN A 34 16.40 -16.49 -13.79
C GLN A 34 17.09 -16.81 -15.13
N ILE A 35 17.56 -15.79 -15.84
CA ILE A 35 18.29 -15.97 -17.09
C ILE A 35 19.68 -16.54 -16.78
N ASP A 36 20.38 -15.99 -15.79
CA ASP A 36 21.69 -16.48 -15.35
C ASP A 36 21.62 -17.94 -14.91
N GLU A 37 20.68 -18.29 -14.04
CA GLU A 37 20.43 -19.68 -13.63
C GLU A 37 20.11 -20.62 -14.81
N SER A 38 19.47 -20.10 -15.86
CA SER A 38 19.16 -20.89 -17.06
C SER A 38 20.37 -21.08 -17.95
N ILE A 39 21.24 -20.05 -18.07
CA ILE A 39 22.51 -20.13 -18.79
C ILE A 39 23.43 -21.14 -18.09
N ASP A 40 23.61 -21.03 -16.77
CA ASP A 40 24.47 -21.93 -15.98
C ASP A 40 24.01 -23.38 -16.11
N ARG A 41 22.70 -23.62 -16.06
CA ARG A 41 22.12 -24.95 -16.27
C ARG A 41 22.42 -25.52 -17.65
N TYR A 42 22.36 -24.70 -18.70
CA TYR A 42 22.67 -25.14 -20.06
C TYR A 42 24.17 -25.34 -20.28
N LEU A 43 25.03 -24.53 -19.66
CA LEU A 43 26.48 -24.73 -19.67
C LEU A 43 26.86 -26.05 -18.99
N HIS A 44 26.30 -26.34 -17.81
CA HIS A 44 26.52 -27.64 -17.17
C HIS A 44 26.05 -28.84 -18.00
N GLN A 45 24.96 -28.70 -18.76
CA GLN A 45 24.51 -29.75 -19.67
C GLN A 45 25.48 -29.95 -20.85
N LEU A 46 26.10 -28.87 -21.34
CA LEU A 46 27.13 -28.95 -22.37
C LEU A 46 28.40 -29.63 -21.82
N ASP A 47 28.89 -29.19 -20.66
CA ASP A 47 30.06 -29.81 -20.00
C ASP A 47 29.84 -31.31 -19.75
N SER A 48 28.62 -31.71 -19.40
CA SER A 48 28.25 -33.11 -19.18
C SER A 48 28.21 -33.91 -20.49
N ALA A 49 27.72 -33.31 -21.58
CA ALA A 49 27.68 -33.94 -22.89
C ALA A 49 29.08 -34.13 -23.49
N ASP A 50 29.99 -33.18 -23.26
CA ASP A 50 31.38 -33.26 -23.74
C ASP A 50 32.19 -34.37 -23.02
N ARG A 51 31.77 -34.78 -21.82
CA ARG A 51 32.37 -35.91 -21.07
C ARG A 51 31.84 -37.28 -21.47
N GLN A 52 30.78 -37.35 -22.29
CA GLN A 52 30.16 -38.60 -22.72
C GLN A 52 30.59 -38.94 -24.14
N GLU A 53 30.60 -40.23 -24.49
CA GLU A 53 30.91 -40.63 -25.88
C GLU A 53 29.88 -40.05 -26.86
N PRO A 54 30.30 -39.65 -28.07
CA PRO A 54 29.40 -39.06 -29.06
C PRO A 54 28.24 -40.00 -29.39
N SER A 55 27.02 -39.58 -29.07
CA SER A 55 25.79 -40.25 -29.49
C SER A 55 24.97 -39.35 -30.43
N LEU A 56 24.13 -39.95 -31.28
CA LEU A 56 23.17 -39.23 -32.13
C LEU A 56 22.27 -38.27 -31.34
N ALA A 57 22.01 -38.57 -30.07
CA ALA A 57 21.26 -37.69 -29.18
C ALA A 57 22.10 -36.49 -28.70
N HIS A 58 23.41 -36.62 -28.50
CA HIS A 58 24.29 -35.52 -28.12
C HIS A 58 24.56 -34.56 -29.30
N THR A 59 24.79 -35.11 -30.49
CA THR A 59 25.06 -34.32 -31.70
C THR A 59 23.90 -33.41 -32.10
N THR A 60 22.65 -33.79 -31.79
CA THR A 60 21.46 -32.96 -32.01
C THR A 60 21.15 -32.02 -30.85
N LYS A 61 21.46 -32.39 -29.59
CA LYS A 61 21.19 -31.55 -28.40
C LYS A 61 22.18 -30.40 -28.24
N THR A 62 23.46 -30.61 -28.51
CA THR A 62 24.52 -29.62 -28.30
C THR A 62 24.29 -28.32 -29.11
N PRO A 63 23.98 -28.36 -30.42
CA PRO A 63 23.66 -27.16 -31.19
C PRO A 63 22.43 -26.41 -30.64
N ARG A 64 21.38 -27.14 -30.24
CA ARG A 64 20.15 -26.56 -29.67
C ARG A 64 20.40 -25.85 -28.33
N LEU A 65 21.27 -26.40 -27.48
CA LEU A 65 21.67 -25.75 -26.23
C LEU A 65 22.49 -24.48 -26.48
N LYS A 66 23.44 -24.52 -27.42
CA LYS A 66 24.20 -23.33 -27.84
C LYS A 66 23.28 -22.22 -28.37
N GLU A 67 22.28 -22.57 -29.18
CA GLU A 67 21.29 -21.61 -29.67
C GLU A 67 20.46 -20.99 -28.53
N LYS A 68 20.02 -21.81 -27.56
CA LYS A 68 19.31 -21.31 -26.37
C LYS A 68 20.16 -20.35 -25.55
N ILE A 69 21.43 -20.68 -25.31
CA ILE A 69 22.36 -19.80 -24.58
C ILE A 69 22.55 -18.48 -25.33
N ALA A 70 22.72 -18.51 -26.66
CA ALA A 70 22.84 -17.31 -27.47
C ALA A 70 21.60 -16.39 -27.36
N LYS A 71 20.40 -16.98 -27.44
CA LYS A 71 19.13 -16.25 -27.25
C LYS A 71 19.01 -15.64 -25.86
N LEU A 72 19.40 -16.37 -24.80
CA LEU A 72 19.39 -15.87 -23.43
C LEU A 72 20.38 -14.72 -23.22
N ARG A 73 21.58 -14.81 -23.79
CA ARG A 73 22.58 -13.73 -23.74
C ARG A 73 22.09 -12.47 -24.46
N GLN A 74 21.41 -12.62 -25.60
CA GLN A 74 20.80 -11.50 -26.31
C GLN A 74 19.69 -10.84 -25.48
N GLU A 75 18.83 -11.63 -24.85
CA GLU A 75 17.78 -11.11 -23.95
C GLU A 75 18.39 -10.38 -22.75
N MET A 76 19.50 -10.87 -22.18
CA MET A 76 20.20 -10.20 -21.09
C MET A 76 20.70 -8.80 -21.49
N GLN A 77 21.29 -8.65 -22.67
CA GLN A 77 21.71 -7.34 -23.20
C GLN A 77 20.51 -6.39 -23.39
N ARG A 78 19.40 -6.91 -23.91
CA ARG A 78 18.15 -6.14 -24.05
C ARG A 78 17.63 -5.68 -22.69
N LEU A 79 17.64 -6.55 -21.68
CA LEU A 79 17.17 -6.22 -20.32
C LEU A 79 18.07 -5.21 -19.63
N GLU A 80 19.40 -5.29 -19.78
CA GLU A 80 20.31 -4.27 -19.23
C GLU A 80 20.06 -2.88 -19.84
N THR A 81 19.79 -2.81 -21.14
CA THR A 81 19.38 -1.55 -21.80
C THR A 81 18.07 -1.01 -21.22
N LEU A 82 17.07 -1.88 -21.03
CA LEU A 82 15.80 -1.51 -20.42
C LEU A 82 15.94 -1.09 -18.96
N LYS A 83 16.83 -1.74 -18.20
CA LYS A 83 17.13 -1.44 -16.80
C LYS A 83 17.76 -0.06 -16.68
N ALA A 84 18.70 0.30 -17.56
CA ALA A 84 19.26 1.64 -17.60
C ALA A 84 18.18 2.71 -17.87
N ARG A 85 17.24 2.44 -18.78
CA ARG A 85 16.09 3.33 -19.02
C ARG A 85 15.17 3.40 -17.80
N MET A 86 14.86 2.26 -17.19
CA MET A 86 14.01 2.16 -16.00
C MET A 86 14.58 2.95 -14.82
N LEU A 87 15.88 2.87 -14.56
CA LEU A 87 16.52 3.60 -13.46
C LEU A 87 16.47 5.12 -13.61
N LYS A 88 16.27 5.64 -14.83
CA LYS A 88 16.10 7.07 -15.10
C LYS A 88 14.68 7.59 -14.82
N THR A 89 13.70 6.70 -14.70
CA THR A 89 12.32 7.10 -14.35
C THR A 89 12.20 7.40 -12.84
N PRO A 90 11.42 8.41 -12.41
CA PRO A 90 11.28 8.77 -11.00
C PRO A 90 10.81 7.63 -10.11
N ASP A 91 9.86 6.83 -10.59
CA ASP A 91 9.28 5.67 -9.90
C ASP A 91 10.02 4.35 -10.21
N GLN A 92 11.11 4.43 -10.99
CA GLN A 92 11.99 3.32 -11.33
C GLN A 92 11.25 2.10 -11.88
N GLN A 93 10.29 2.40 -12.76
CA GLN A 93 9.44 1.43 -13.41
C GLN A 93 9.14 1.87 -14.84
N ILE A 94 9.05 0.91 -15.74
CA ILE A 94 8.65 1.15 -17.13
C ILE A 94 7.62 0.13 -17.59
N SER A 95 6.66 0.58 -18.37
CA SER A 95 5.69 -0.25 -19.08
C SER A 95 5.90 -0.06 -20.59
N LEU A 96 5.94 -1.16 -21.35
CA LEU A 96 6.33 -1.12 -22.77
C LEU A 96 5.18 -0.98 -23.77
N THR A 97 3.93 -1.18 -23.33
CA THR A 97 2.75 -1.12 -24.21
C THR A 97 1.92 0.11 -23.89
N ASP A 98 1.64 0.29 -22.60
CA ASP A 98 1.01 1.49 -22.05
C ASP A 98 2.03 2.13 -21.09
N PRO A 99 2.78 3.17 -21.52
CA PRO A 99 3.86 3.79 -20.75
C PRO A 99 3.39 4.42 -19.42
N ASP A 100 2.12 4.78 -19.32
CA ASP A 100 1.57 5.44 -18.14
C ASP A 100 1.06 4.43 -17.11
N ALA A 101 0.75 3.20 -17.53
CA ALA A 101 0.34 2.14 -16.61
C ALA A 101 1.42 1.76 -15.58
N ARG A 102 1.00 1.56 -14.33
CA ARG A 102 1.88 1.20 -13.20
C ARG A 102 1.54 -0.17 -12.62
N SER A 103 2.55 -0.88 -12.11
CA SER A 103 2.33 -2.13 -11.38
C SER A 103 1.81 -1.81 -9.97
N MET A 104 0.59 -2.23 -9.69
CA MET A 104 -0.11 -2.01 -8.44
C MET A 104 -0.29 -3.32 -7.68
N ALA A 105 -0.09 -3.27 -6.37
CA ALA A 105 -0.38 -4.40 -5.50
C ALA A 105 -1.88 -4.57 -5.32
N THR A 106 -2.32 -5.81 -5.24
CA THR A 106 -3.70 -6.22 -4.97
C THR A 106 -3.66 -7.35 -3.93
N SER A 107 -4.78 -7.57 -3.25
CA SER A 107 -4.87 -8.42 -2.05
C SER A 107 -4.59 -9.92 -2.29
N GLY A 108 -4.55 -10.41 -3.53
CA GLY A 108 -4.22 -11.81 -3.86
C GLY A 108 -2.72 -12.07 -4.06
N ARG A 109 -2.24 -13.26 -3.66
CA ARG A 109 -0.87 -13.70 -3.99
C ARG A 109 -0.68 -13.77 -5.51
N GLY A 110 0.37 -13.11 -6.01
CA GLY A 110 0.66 -13.06 -7.45
C GLY A 110 -0.35 -12.26 -8.28
N SER A 111 -1.22 -11.48 -7.64
CA SER A 111 -2.37 -10.84 -8.30
C SER A 111 -2.15 -9.39 -8.73
N GLY A 112 -0.95 -8.82 -8.57
CA GLY A 112 -0.68 -7.41 -8.89
C GLY A 112 -1.12 -7.04 -10.30
N VAL A 113 -1.88 -5.96 -10.44
CA VAL A 113 -2.39 -5.48 -11.73
C VAL A 113 -1.41 -4.47 -12.30
N VAL A 114 -1.19 -4.48 -13.62
CA VAL A 114 -0.55 -3.35 -14.30
C VAL A 114 -1.66 -2.52 -14.90
N GLY A 115 -1.79 -1.28 -14.44
CA GLY A 115 -3.01 -0.54 -14.63
C GLY A 115 -3.01 0.81 -13.95
N TYR A 116 -4.24 1.27 -13.69
CA TYR A 116 -4.56 2.53 -13.05
C TYR A 116 -5.40 2.27 -11.81
N ASN A 117 -5.35 3.20 -10.88
CA ASN A 117 -6.23 3.23 -9.73
C ASN A 117 -7.28 4.29 -10.00
N VAL A 118 -8.54 3.89 -10.04
CA VAL A 118 -9.68 4.77 -10.29
C VAL A 118 -10.37 5.02 -8.96
N GLN A 119 -10.39 6.28 -8.52
CA GLN A 119 -11.21 6.71 -7.40
C GLN A 119 -12.57 7.10 -7.92
N ALA A 120 -13.64 6.64 -7.27
CA ALA A 120 -14.99 7.02 -7.64
C ALA A 120 -15.77 7.45 -6.40
N ALA A 121 -16.56 8.51 -6.55
CA ALA A 121 -17.57 8.93 -5.59
C ALA A 121 -18.96 8.58 -6.14
N VAL A 122 -19.70 7.78 -5.40
CA VAL A 122 -21.01 7.26 -5.80
C VAL A 122 -22.07 7.76 -4.84
N ASP A 123 -23.15 8.35 -5.36
CA ASP A 123 -24.30 8.74 -4.56
C ASP A 123 -24.91 7.53 -3.83
N THR A 124 -25.16 7.69 -2.54
CA THR A 124 -25.64 6.60 -1.68
C THR A 124 -27.12 6.25 -1.93
N LYS A 125 -27.90 7.16 -2.52
CA LYS A 125 -29.34 6.98 -2.71
C LYS A 125 -29.72 6.41 -4.08
N HIS A 126 -29.11 6.94 -5.14
CA HIS A 126 -29.41 6.63 -6.54
C HIS A 126 -28.29 5.83 -7.22
N HIS A 127 -27.16 5.62 -6.54
CA HIS A 127 -26.02 4.84 -7.04
C HIS A 127 -25.41 5.39 -8.33
N LEU A 128 -25.50 6.71 -8.53
CA LEU A 128 -24.88 7.40 -9.65
C LEU A 128 -23.45 7.80 -9.29
N MET A 129 -22.52 7.61 -10.22
CA MET A 129 -21.16 8.15 -10.09
C MET A 129 -21.23 9.67 -10.24
N VAL A 130 -20.81 10.38 -9.21
CA VAL A 130 -20.82 11.84 -9.15
C VAL A 130 -19.50 12.41 -9.65
N ALA A 131 -18.38 11.85 -9.20
CA ALA A 131 -17.03 12.23 -9.59
C ALA A 131 -16.15 11.00 -9.69
N HIS A 132 -15.09 11.09 -10.49
CA HIS A 132 -14.07 10.05 -10.59
C HIS A 132 -12.72 10.65 -10.98
N ASP A 133 -11.64 10.02 -10.52
CA ASP A 133 -10.27 10.38 -10.90
C ASP A 133 -9.44 9.12 -11.20
N VAL A 134 -8.49 9.25 -12.12
CA VAL A 134 -7.62 8.16 -12.57
C VAL A 134 -6.18 8.49 -12.22
N THR A 135 -5.62 7.70 -11.30
CA THR A 135 -4.30 7.93 -10.72
C THR A 135 -3.36 6.73 -10.92
N ASN A 136 -2.07 7.05 -10.94
CA ASN A 136 -0.98 6.07 -10.95
C ASN A 136 -0.51 5.68 -9.54
N VAL A 137 -1.13 6.25 -8.50
CA VAL A 137 -0.87 5.93 -7.10
C VAL A 137 -1.63 4.65 -6.73
N GLY A 138 -0.89 3.57 -6.44
CA GLY A 138 -1.49 2.27 -6.15
C GLY A 138 -2.23 2.16 -4.82
N THR A 139 -2.05 3.11 -3.91
CA THR A 139 -2.70 3.15 -2.58
C THR A 139 -3.78 4.22 -2.54
N ASP A 140 -4.87 3.94 -1.83
CA ASP A 140 -6.02 4.85 -1.71
C ASP A 140 -5.87 5.83 -0.53
N ARG A 141 -4.83 5.67 0.30
CA ARG A 141 -4.61 6.43 1.55
C ARG A 141 -4.36 7.93 1.35
N SER A 142 -4.10 8.40 0.14
CA SER A 142 -3.80 9.81 -0.14
C SER A 142 -4.75 10.41 -1.17
N GLN A 143 -5.90 9.79 -1.39
CA GLN A 143 -6.79 10.13 -2.50
C GLN A 143 -8.17 10.63 -2.06
N LEU A 144 -8.49 10.52 -0.76
CA LEU A 144 -9.80 10.81 -0.21
C LEU A 144 -10.20 12.29 -0.35
N SER A 145 -9.33 13.23 0.05
CA SER A 145 -9.72 14.64 0.11
C SER A 145 -9.90 15.26 -1.27
N ALA A 146 -9.10 14.85 -2.25
CA ALA A 146 -9.20 15.35 -3.63
C ALA A 146 -10.56 15.00 -4.24
N ILE A 147 -10.90 13.71 -4.27
CA ILE A 147 -12.16 13.25 -4.86
C ILE A 147 -13.38 13.75 -4.07
N ALA A 148 -13.28 13.87 -2.74
CA ALA A 148 -14.37 14.39 -1.93
C ALA A 148 -14.63 15.88 -2.21
N LYS A 149 -13.58 16.70 -2.37
CA LYS A 149 -13.70 18.12 -2.74
C LYS A 149 -14.28 18.30 -4.14
N GLU A 150 -13.83 17.50 -5.09
CA GLU A 150 -14.39 17.49 -6.44
C GLU A 150 -15.88 17.10 -6.41
N THR A 151 -16.22 16.04 -5.67
CA THR A 151 -17.62 15.60 -5.50
C THR A 151 -18.49 16.70 -4.91
N LYS A 152 -18.00 17.39 -3.88
CA LYS A 152 -18.70 18.51 -3.26
C LYS A 152 -18.95 19.64 -4.26
N ALA A 153 -17.95 19.97 -5.07
CA ALA A 153 -18.06 20.99 -6.11
C ALA A 153 -19.07 20.58 -7.20
N THR A 154 -19.03 19.34 -7.67
CA THR A 154 -19.95 18.80 -8.69
C THR A 154 -21.41 18.78 -8.21
N LEU A 155 -21.64 18.55 -6.92
CA LEU A 155 -22.98 18.58 -6.32
C LEU A 155 -23.44 19.98 -5.92
N GLU A 156 -22.58 21.00 -6.07
CA GLU A 156 -22.86 22.40 -5.71
C GLU A 156 -23.43 22.55 -4.28
N THR A 157 -22.87 21.79 -3.31
CA THR A 157 -23.34 21.75 -1.92
C THR A 157 -22.32 22.32 -0.94
N ASP A 158 -22.79 22.97 0.12
CA ASP A 158 -21.94 23.48 1.20
C ASP A 158 -21.47 22.37 2.16
N ARG A 159 -22.19 21.26 2.24
CA ARG A 159 -21.90 20.12 3.12
C ARG A 159 -22.03 18.80 2.37
N LEU A 160 -21.09 17.90 2.63
CA LEU A 160 -21.05 16.56 2.03
C LEU A 160 -20.72 15.53 3.11
N ASP A 161 -21.52 14.47 3.18
CA ASP A 161 -21.22 13.29 3.99
C ASP A 161 -20.55 12.23 3.13
N VAL A 162 -19.40 11.74 3.57
CA VAL A 162 -18.61 10.74 2.85
C VAL A 162 -18.51 9.49 3.70
N VAL A 163 -18.87 8.35 3.12
CA VAL A 163 -18.53 7.03 3.66
C VAL A 163 -17.39 6.45 2.83
N ALA A 164 -16.35 5.97 3.50
CA ALA A 164 -15.22 5.35 2.81
C ALA A 164 -14.75 4.09 3.54
N ASP A 165 -13.99 3.26 2.82
CA ASP A 165 -13.47 2.02 3.36
C ASP A 165 -12.27 2.27 4.31
N ARG A 166 -11.76 1.22 4.96
CA ARG A 166 -10.58 1.34 5.83
C ARG A 166 -9.30 1.65 5.03
N GLY A 167 -9.21 1.21 3.78
CA GLY A 167 -8.07 1.41 2.89
C GLY A 167 -7.75 2.87 2.60
N THR A 168 -8.76 3.74 2.66
CA THR A 168 -8.62 5.20 2.52
C THR A 168 -8.15 5.93 3.79
N PHE A 169 -8.03 5.26 4.94
CA PHE A 169 -7.70 5.93 6.21
C PHE A 169 -6.35 6.67 6.18
N ASN A 170 -6.42 7.99 6.31
CA ASN A 170 -5.29 8.88 6.55
C ASN A 170 -5.77 10.13 7.29
N SER A 171 -5.12 10.45 8.41
CA SER A 171 -5.53 11.56 9.25
C SER A 171 -5.45 12.91 8.53
N ALA A 172 -4.40 13.15 7.72
CA ALA A 172 -4.24 14.42 7.00
C ALA A 172 -5.33 14.62 5.93
N GLU A 173 -5.71 13.55 5.23
CA GLU A 173 -6.82 13.57 4.27
C GLU A 173 -8.16 13.84 4.95
N ILE A 174 -8.40 13.23 6.12
CA ILE A 174 -9.63 13.42 6.89
C ILE A 174 -9.72 14.86 7.40
N LEU A 175 -8.62 15.43 7.92
CA LEU A 175 -8.57 16.83 8.34
C LEU A 175 -8.85 17.77 7.16
N ALA A 176 -8.21 17.51 6.00
CA ALA A 176 -8.43 18.32 4.80
C ALA A 176 -9.88 18.23 4.26
N CYS A 177 -10.61 17.15 4.56
CA CYS A 177 -12.04 17.03 4.30
C CYS A 177 -12.85 17.86 5.31
N GLU A 178 -12.55 17.75 6.60
CA GLU A 178 -13.22 18.49 7.67
C GLU A 178 -13.11 20.00 7.47
N GLU A 179 -11.91 20.51 7.17
CA GLU A 179 -11.65 21.92 6.83
C GLU A 179 -12.42 22.38 5.58
N ALA A 180 -12.78 21.45 4.70
CA ALA A 180 -13.58 21.71 3.51
C ALA A 180 -15.09 21.52 3.75
N GLY A 181 -15.55 21.33 4.99
CA GLY A 181 -16.97 21.11 5.32
C GLY A 181 -17.50 19.74 4.89
N ILE A 182 -16.62 18.74 4.81
CA ILE A 182 -16.94 17.37 4.42
C ILE A 182 -16.81 16.47 5.65
N THR A 183 -17.88 15.77 6.02
CA THR A 183 -17.89 14.86 7.16
C THR A 183 -17.59 13.45 6.69
N VAL A 184 -16.48 12.87 7.17
CA VAL A 184 -15.99 11.57 6.72
C VAL A 184 -16.26 10.49 7.78
N THR A 185 -16.95 9.42 7.39
CA THR A 185 -17.19 8.23 8.19
C THR A 185 -16.46 7.03 7.59
N LEU A 186 -15.45 6.52 8.29
CA LEU A 186 -14.70 5.34 7.86
C LEU A 186 -14.12 4.53 9.03
N PRO A 187 -13.86 3.23 8.85
CA PRO A 187 -13.31 2.40 9.92
C PRO A 187 -11.85 2.77 10.24
N LYS A 188 -11.56 3.02 11.52
CA LYS A 188 -10.17 3.23 11.97
C LYS A 188 -9.35 1.93 11.88
N PRO A 189 -8.18 1.92 11.21
CA PRO A 189 -7.34 0.74 11.13
C PRO A 189 -6.73 0.40 12.49
N GLN A 190 -6.75 -0.88 12.83
CA GLN A 190 -6.12 -1.41 14.04
C GLN A 190 -4.67 -1.79 13.73
N THR A 191 -3.73 -0.87 14.01
CA THR A 191 -2.30 -1.06 13.72
C THR A 191 -1.54 -1.76 14.85
N SER A 192 -2.13 -1.86 16.05
CA SER A 192 -1.47 -2.48 17.19
C SER A 192 -1.64 -4.00 17.20
N GLY A 193 -0.54 -4.75 17.32
CA GLY A 193 -0.58 -6.19 17.59
C GLY A 193 -1.15 -6.56 18.97
N ASN A 194 -1.48 -5.57 19.82
CA ASN A 194 -2.07 -5.77 21.13
C ASN A 194 -3.37 -6.56 21.09
N LYS A 195 -4.24 -6.30 20.11
CA LYS A 195 -5.53 -6.99 20.01
C LYS A 195 -5.35 -8.50 19.84
N ILE A 196 -4.41 -8.90 18.98
CA ILE A 196 -4.07 -10.33 18.75
C ILE A 196 -3.50 -10.96 20.03
N LYS A 197 -2.78 -10.17 20.84
CA LYS A 197 -2.23 -10.59 22.13
C LYS A 197 -3.24 -10.52 23.29
N GLY A 198 -4.53 -10.27 23.02
CA GLY A 198 -5.56 -10.13 24.04
C GLY A 198 -5.39 -8.94 24.98
N ARG A 199 -4.62 -7.92 24.57
CA ARG A 199 -4.35 -6.73 25.38
C ARG A 199 -5.23 -5.56 24.98
N PHE A 200 -5.46 -4.66 25.93
CA PHE A 200 -6.17 -3.42 25.67
C PHE A 200 -5.51 -2.61 24.53
N VAL A 201 -6.37 -2.11 23.64
CA VAL A 201 -6.07 -1.23 22.52
C VAL A 201 -6.51 0.19 22.83
N LYS A 202 -6.17 1.16 21.98
CA LYS A 202 -6.55 2.57 22.20
C LYS A 202 -8.06 2.77 22.31
N GLN A 203 -8.87 1.92 21.66
CA GLN A 203 -10.34 2.00 21.70
C GLN A 203 -10.92 1.71 23.09
N ASP A 204 -10.19 1.00 23.95
CA ASP A 204 -10.62 0.72 25.32
C ASP A 204 -10.33 1.91 26.27
N PHE A 205 -9.78 3.01 25.74
CA PHE A 205 -9.47 4.23 26.49
C PHE A 205 -10.41 5.35 26.04
N VAL A 206 -11.12 5.96 26.98
CA VAL A 206 -12.08 7.03 26.71
C VAL A 206 -11.36 8.37 26.81
N TYR A 207 -11.45 9.20 25.77
CA TYR A 207 -10.93 10.56 25.83
C TYR A 207 -11.98 11.52 26.39
N VAL A 208 -11.62 12.31 27.40
CA VAL A 208 -12.47 13.33 28.00
C VAL A 208 -11.94 14.69 27.57
N ALA A 209 -12.57 15.28 26.55
CA ALA A 209 -12.10 16.50 25.91
C ALA A 209 -12.03 17.70 26.86
N GLY A 210 -13.04 17.87 27.73
CA GLY A 210 -13.11 19.01 28.66
C GLY A 210 -11.98 19.07 29.69
N GLU A 211 -11.29 17.95 29.93
CA GLU A 211 -10.19 17.87 30.90
C GLU A 211 -8.84 17.53 30.24
N ASP A 212 -8.81 17.31 28.92
CA ASP A 212 -7.67 16.80 28.17
C ASP A 212 -7.00 15.56 28.83
N VAL A 213 -7.80 14.54 29.14
CA VAL A 213 -7.31 13.27 29.70
C VAL A 213 -7.85 12.06 28.96
N TYR A 214 -7.14 10.94 29.07
CA TYR A 214 -7.68 9.61 28.76
C TYR A 214 -8.03 8.86 30.03
N ILE A 215 -9.19 8.21 30.08
CA ILE A 215 -9.57 7.26 31.12
C ILE A 215 -9.31 5.84 30.60
N CYS A 216 -8.51 5.07 31.34
CA CYS A 216 -8.21 3.68 30.98
C CYS A 216 -9.27 2.69 31.52
N PRO A 217 -9.23 1.40 31.10
CA PRO A 217 -10.14 0.37 31.62
C PRO A 217 -10.10 0.15 33.15
N ALA A 218 -9.02 0.55 33.82
CA ALA A 218 -8.92 0.53 35.29
C ALA A 218 -9.55 1.76 35.97
N GLY A 219 -10.12 2.71 35.22
CA GLY A 219 -10.63 3.98 35.74
C GLY A 219 -9.56 5.06 35.95
N GLU A 220 -8.28 4.73 35.80
CA GLU A 220 -7.18 5.70 36.00
C GLU A 220 -7.12 6.76 34.89
N ARG A 221 -6.75 7.98 35.31
CA ARG A 221 -6.63 9.17 34.45
C ARG A 221 -5.21 9.29 33.91
N LEU A 222 -5.08 9.26 32.59
CA LEU A 222 -3.84 9.49 31.86
C LEU A 222 -3.81 10.96 31.45
N VAL A 223 -3.02 11.75 32.17
CA VAL A 223 -2.83 13.18 31.90
C VAL A 223 -1.90 13.40 30.72
N TYR A 224 -2.06 14.54 30.05
CA TYR A 224 -1.09 15.05 29.10
C TYR A 224 0.29 15.23 29.75
N ARG A 225 1.35 14.96 28.99
CA ARG A 225 2.72 15.02 29.51
C ARG A 225 3.65 15.86 28.64
N TYR A 226 3.64 15.60 27.34
CA TYR A 226 4.35 16.40 26.36
C TYR A 226 3.78 16.16 24.96
N THR A 227 4.17 17.06 24.06
CA THR A 227 3.95 16.93 22.62
C THR A 227 5.31 16.74 21.95
N ASN A 228 5.38 15.81 21.00
CA ASN A 228 6.55 15.66 20.16
C ASN A 228 6.14 15.65 18.70
N GLU A 229 6.97 16.22 17.84
CA GLU A 229 6.81 16.02 16.40
C GLU A 229 7.37 14.66 15.99
N GLN A 230 6.59 13.93 15.21
CA GLN A 230 7.00 12.68 14.60
C GLN A 230 6.38 12.61 13.20
N ASP A 231 7.21 12.42 12.18
CA ASP A 231 6.77 12.36 10.78
C ASP A 231 5.93 13.59 10.35
N GLY A 232 6.27 14.78 10.87
CA GLY A 232 5.56 16.03 10.60
C GLY A 232 4.22 16.19 11.35
N LEU A 233 3.89 15.28 12.27
CA LEU A 233 2.67 15.34 13.07
C LEU A 233 2.99 15.72 14.53
N ALA A 234 2.26 16.69 15.07
CA ALA A 234 2.31 17.06 16.49
C ALA A 234 1.56 16.03 17.34
N LEU A 235 2.31 15.13 17.99
CA LEU A 235 1.74 14.01 18.74
C LEU A 235 1.77 14.28 20.24
N ARG A 236 0.59 14.49 20.82
CA ARG A 236 0.37 14.59 22.27
C ARG A 236 0.47 13.21 22.92
N ARG A 237 1.19 13.12 24.05
CA ARG A 237 1.42 11.89 24.81
C ARG A 237 0.74 11.95 26.17
N TYR A 238 0.04 10.89 26.51
CA TYR A 238 -0.72 10.73 27.74
C TYR A 238 -0.30 9.45 28.47
N TRP A 239 0.00 9.54 29.76
CA TRP A 239 0.20 8.37 30.62
C TRP A 239 0.12 8.72 32.11
N THR A 240 -0.06 7.66 32.91
CA THR A 240 -0.06 7.72 34.37
C THR A 240 1.00 6.76 34.93
N ASN A 241 1.60 7.12 36.06
CA ASN A 241 2.59 6.28 36.75
C ASN A 241 1.93 5.18 37.58
N VAL A 242 0.60 5.25 37.79
CA VAL A 242 -0.19 4.24 38.51
C VAL A 242 -0.12 2.87 37.85
N CYS A 243 0.19 2.81 36.54
CA CYS A 243 0.39 1.57 35.80
C CYS A 243 1.39 0.61 36.49
N GLN A 244 2.36 1.12 37.23
CA GLN A 244 3.39 0.29 37.89
C GLN A 244 2.82 -0.58 39.02
N ARG A 245 1.69 -0.20 39.61
CA ARG A 245 1.00 -0.91 40.71
C ARG A 245 -0.40 -1.39 40.30
N CYS A 246 -0.74 -1.30 39.02
CA CYS A 246 -2.08 -1.59 38.51
C CYS A 246 -2.32 -3.11 38.39
N ALA A 247 -3.42 -3.60 38.95
CA ALA A 247 -3.77 -5.02 38.95
C ALA A 247 -3.98 -5.61 37.54
N ILE A 248 -4.42 -4.80 36.58
CA ILE A 248 -4.67 -5.24 35.18
C ILE A 248 -3.53 -4.89 34.22
N LYS A 249 -2.34 -4.56 34.74
CA LYS A 249 -1.20 -4.10 33.93
C LYS A 249 -0.82 -5.08 32.83
N ASP A 250 -0.81 -6.38 33.13
CA ASP A 250 -0.39 -7.42 32.17
C ASP A 250 -1.33 -7.53 30.96
N GLN A 251 -2.60 -7.15 31.14
CA GLN A 251 -3.60 -7.03 30.07
C GLN A 251 -3.46 -5.70 29.29
N CYS A 252 -2.67 -4.74 29.79
CA CYS A 252 -2.57 -3.40 29.22
C CYS A 252 -1.24 -3.15 28.48
N THR A 253 -0.11 -3.44 29.12
CA THR A 253 1.24 -3.12 28.62
C THR A 253 2.32 -4.00 29.25
N THR A 254 3.38 -4.33 28.48
CA THR A 254 4.61 -4.93 29.02
C THR A 254 5.61 -3.89 29.54
N GLY A 255 5.39 -2.60 29.23
CA GLY A 255 6.26 -1.53 29.68
C GLY A 255 6.03 -1.15 31.14
N LYS A 256 6.79 -0.16 31.61
CA LYS A 256 6.53 0.49 32.91
C LYS A 256 5.14 1.12 32.94
N GLU A 257 4.77 1.78 31.84
CA GLU A 257 3.54 2.56 31.70
C GLU A 257 2.89 2.32 30.33
N ARG A 258 1.58 2.52 30.26
CA ARG A 258 0.84 2.57 29.00
C ARG A 258 0.83 4.00 28.49
N ARG A 259 1.41 4.23 27.31
CA ARG A 259 1.40 5.54 26.63
C ARG A 259 0.31 5.56 25.56
N ILE A 260 -0.54 6.58 25.60
CA ILE A 260 -1.53 6.88 24.56
C ILE A 260 -1.05 8.09 23.76
N THR A 261 -1.16 7.99 22.45
CA THR A 261 -0.76 9.03 21.51
C THR A 261 -1.99 9.60 20.82
N ARG A 262 -2.12 10.92 20.75
CA ARG A 262 -3.18 11.63 20.02
C ARG A 262 -2.53 12.66 19.10
N TRP A 263 -2.92 12.72 17.84
CA TRP A 263 -2.57 13.85 16.97
C TRP A 263 -3.39 15.05 17.44
N GLU A 264 -2.72 16.17 17.64
CA GLU A 264 -3.35 17.46 17.98
C GLU A 264 -4.48 17.80 17.00
#